data_AF-S4VDY4-F1
#
_entry.id   AF-S4VDY4-F1
#
_cell.length_a   1.000
_cell.length_b   1.000
_cell.length_c   1.000
_cell.angle_alpha   90.00
_cell.angle_beta   90.00
_cell.angle_gamma   90.00
#
_symmetry.space_group_name_H-M   'P 1'
#
loop_
_entity.id
_entity.type
_entity.pdbx_description
1 polymer ?
#
loop_
_entity_poly.entity_id
_entity_poly.type
_entity_poly.pdbx_seq_one_letter_code
_entity_poly.pdbx_strand_id
1 'polypeptide(L)'
;MRDIRQVLERWGAWAANNYEDVTWSPIAAGFKGLIPEKVKSRPQCCDDDAMVICGCIARLYRNNRDLHDLLVDYYVLGETFMALARKHGCSDTCIGKRLHKAEGIVEGMLMMLGVRLEMDRYVERELPGGRTSVFYQRKNSLRS
;
A
#
# COMPACT_ATOMS: atom_id res chain seq x y z
N MET A 1 8.94 2.20 12.88
CA MET A 1 8.10 1.22 12.14
C MET A 1 7.21 2.03 11.22
N ARG A 2 7.07 1.63 9.96
CA ARG A 2 6.25 2.39 8.98
C ARG A 2 4.78 2.29 9.36
N ASP A 3 4.03 3.33 9.08
CA ASP A 3 2.58 3.23 9.03
C ASP A 3 2.17 2.69 7.66
N ILE A 4 1.93 1.38 7.59
CA ILE A 4 1.61 0.69 6.33
C ILE A 4 0.41 1.30 5.61
N ARG A 5 -0.56 1.84 6.34
CA ARG A 5 -1.73 2.49 5.72
C ARG A 5 -1.32 3.72 4.93
N GLN A 6 -0.46 4.57 5.49
CA GLN A 6 0.03 5.76 4.80
C GLN A 6 0.91 5.40 3.60
N VAL A 7 1.70 4.32 3.70
CA VAL A 7 2.48 3.79 2.58
C VAL A 7 1.55 3.38 1.43
N LEU A 8 0.51 2.61 1.74
CA LEU A 8 -0.45 2.11 0.75
C LEU A 8 -1.38 3.22 0.20
N GLU A 9 -1.69 4.25 0.98
CA GLU A 9 -2.43 5.43 0.49
C GLU A 9 -1.63 6.20 -0.55
N ARG A 10 -0.33 6.41 -0.30
CA ARG A 10 0.58 7.11 -1.22
C ARG A 10 0.81 6.31 -2.49
N TRP A 11 1.01 5.01 -2.35
CA TRP A 11 1.11 4.10 -3.48
C TRP A 11 -0.20 4.03 -4.28
N GLY A 12 -1.35 3.96 -3.61
CA GLY A 12 -2.65 3.92 -4.26
C GLY A 12 -2.93 5.18 -5.08
N ALA A 13 -2.52 6.35 -4.57
CA ALA A 13 -2.55 7.61 -5.29
C ALA A 13 -1.64 7.60 -6.51
N TRP A 14 -0.41 7.09 -6.38
CA TRP A 14 0.52 6.95 -7.50
C TRP A 14 -0.05 6.02 -8.58
N ALA A 15 -0.56 4.84 -8.19
CA ALA A 15 -1.13 3.86 -9.11
C ALA A 15 -2.40 4.38 -9.81
N ALA A 16 -3.22 5.17 -9.12
CA ALA A 16 -4.39 5.82 -9.70
C ALA A 16 -4.05 6.88 -10.76
N ASN A 17 -2.88 7.51 -10.65
CA ASN A 17 -2.41 8.52 -11.60
C ASN A 17 -1.55 7.92 -12.73
N ASN A 18 -0.88 6.78 -12.49
CA ASN A 18 0.04 6.12 -13.42
C ASN A 18 -0.44 4.71 -13.80
N TYR A 19 -1.72 4.58 -14.15
CA TYR A 19 -2.37 3.29 -14.40
C TYR A 19 -1.75 2.49 -15.58
N GLU A 20 -1.07 3.16 -16.52
CA GLU A 20 -0.41 2.52 -17.67
C GLU A 20 0.86 1.76 -17.24
N ASP A 21 1.49 2.17 -16.13
CA ASP A 21 2.71 1.59 -15.60
C ASP A 21 2.45 0.42 -14.62
N VAL A 22 1.18 0.12 -14.33
CA VAL A 22 0.76 -0.92 -13.37
C VAL A 22 0.30 -2.18 -14.11
N THR A 23 1.25 -3.06 -14.44
CA THR A 23 1.02 -4.21 -15.34
C THR A 23 0.10 -5.32 -14.81
N TRP A 24 -0.17 -5.37 -13.50
CA TRP A 24 -0.98 -6.44 -12.90
C TRP A 24 -2.48 -6.12 -12.85
N SER A 25 -2.87 -4.87 -13.13
CA SER A 25 -4.28 -4.48 -13.19
C SER A 25 -4.64 -4.11 -14.62
N PRO A 26 -5.61 -4.79 -15.26
CA PRO A 26 -6.34 -4.18 -16.35
C PRO A 26 -7.25 -3.12 -15.74
N ILE A 27 -6.68 -2.01 -15.25
CA ILE A 27 -7.41 -0.74 -15.20
C ILE A 27 -7.63 -0.40 -16.68
N ALA A 28 -8.61 -1.08 -17.28
CA ALA A 28 -8.91 -0.99 -18.69
C ALA A 28 -9.12 0.49 -19.00
N ALA A 29 -8.78 0.91 -20.22
CA ALA A 29 -8.83 2.30 -20.68
C ALA A 29 -10.17 3.05 -20.42
N GLY A 30 -11.23 2.38 -19.95
CA GLY A 30 -12.48 2.97 -19.46
C GLY A 30 -12.54 3.38 -17.96
N PHE A 31 -11.58 3.02 -17.11
CA PHE A 31 -11.60 3.36 -15.66
C PHE A 31 -11.05 4.75 -15.34
N LYS A 32 -10.49 5.47 -16.32
CA LYS A 32 -9.87 6.81 -16.15
C LYS A 32 -10.82 7.84 -15.50
N GLY A 33 -12.13 7.70 -15.72
CA GLY A 33 -13.18 8.54 -15.14
C GLY A 33 -13.88 7.96 -13.90
N LEU A 34 -13.58 6.73 -13.49
CA LEU A 34 -14.26 6.05 -12.37
C LEU A 34 -13.48 6.11 -11.06
N ILE A 35 -12.16 6.37 -11.11
CA ILE A 35 -11.36 6.54 -9.90
C ILE A 35 -11.72 7.87 -9.24
N PRO A 36 -12.15 7.89 -7.97
CA PRO A 36 -12.54 9.10 -7.26
C PRO A 36 -11.39 10.12 -7.19
N GLU A 37 -11.70 11.40 -7.41
CA GLU A 37 -10.72 12.49 -7.35
C GLU A 37 -9.99 12.55 -6.00
N LYS A 38 -10.69 12.22 -4.91
CA LYS A 38 -10.13 12.10 -3.55
C LYS A 38 -8.96 11.11 -3.43
N VAL A 39 -8.83 10.15 -4.34
CA VAL A 39 -7.71 9.19 -4.37
C VAL A 39 -6.55 9.81 -5.13
N LYS A 40 -6.82 10.39 -6.30
CA LYS A 40 -5.83 11.05 -7.15
C LYS A 40 -5.16 12.24 -6.47
N SER A 41 -5.90 12.97 -5.63
CA SER A 41 -5.44 14.16 -4.92
C SER A 41 -4.60 13.88 -3.66
N ARG A 42 -4.44 12.61 -3.25
CA ARG A 42 -3.61 12.25 -2.09
C ARG A 42 -2.13 12.49 -2.40
N PRO A 43 -1.27 12.70 -1.38
CA PRO A 43 0.17 12.69 -1.58
C PRO A 43 0.60 11.38 -2.25
N GLN A 44 1.36 11.46 -3.34
CA GLN A 44 1.87 10.30 -4.06
C GLN A 44 3.28 9.94 -3.55
N CYS A 45 3.68 8.69 -3.71
CA CYS A 45 5.09 8.30 -3.61
C CYS A 45 5.83 8.58 -4.94
N CYS A 46 7.17 8.51 -4.92
CA CYS A 46 7.96 8.54 -6.15
C CYS A 46 7.92 7.18 -6.88
N ASP A 47 8.39 7.15 -8.12
CA ASP A 47 8.37 5.94 -8.96
C ASP A 47 9.21 4.81 -8.35
N ASP A 48 10.38 5.10 -7.78
CA ASP A 48 11.24 4.09 -7.15
C ASP A 48 10.53 3.37 -5.98
N ASP A 49 9.92 4.15 -5.09
CA ASP A 49 9.12 3.63 -3.98
C ASP A 49 7.91 2.83 -4.51
N ALA A 50 7.26 3.35 -5.56
CA ALA A 50 6.12 2.70 -6.18
C ALA A 50 6.50 1.34 -6.79
N MET A 51 7.64 1.23 -7.47
CA MET A 51 8.12 -0.01 -8.07
C MET A 51 8.41 -1.07 -7.03
N VAL A 52 9.00 -0.69 -5.89
CA VAL A 52 9.21 -1.60 -4.75
C VAL A 52 7.87 -2.14 -4.23
N ILE A 53 6.88 -1.26 -4.03
CA ILE A 53 5.57 -1.66 -3.54
C ILE A 53 4.82 -2.49 -4.58
N CYS A 54 4.85 -2.13 -5.85
CA CYS A 54 4.32 -2.91 -6.96
C CYS A 54 4.90 -4.33 -6.99
N GLY A 55 6.20 -4.51 -6.70
CA GLY A 55 6.81 -5.82 -6.53
C GLY A 55 6.18 -6.65 -5.40
N CYS A 56 5.92 -6.02 -4.24
CA CYS A 56 5.21 -6.67 -3.13
C CYS A 56 3.76 -7.03 -3.51
N ILE A 57 3.05 -6.12 -4.17
CA ILE A 57 1.66 -6.32 -4.61
C ILE A 57 1.56 -7.42 -5.68
N ALA A 58 2.49 -7.46 -6.64
CA ALA A 58 2.57 -8.54 -7.62
C ALA A 58 2.85 -9.90 -6.96
N ARG A 59 3.65 -9.94 -5.90
CA ARG A 59 3.86 -11.18 -5.13
C ARG A 59 2.61 -11.56 -4.33
N LEU A 60 1.88 -10.59 -3.78
CA LEU A 60 0.59 -10.85 -3.15
C LEU A 60 -0.43 -11.40 -4.15
N TYR A 61 -0.51 -10.83 -5.37
CA TYR A 61 -1.38 -11.32 -6.44
C TYR A 61 -1.16 -12.80 -6.74
N ARG A 62 0.11 -13.22 -6.88
CA ARG A 62 0.46 -14.63 -7.17
C ARG A 62 0.07 -15.58 -6.04
N ASN A 63 0.14 -15.12 -4.78
CA ASN A 63 -0.09 -15.96 -3.61
C ASN A 63 -1.54 -15.94 -3.12
N ASN A 64 -2.24 -14.81 -3.27
CA ASN A 64 -3.60 -14.61 -2.79
C ASN A 64 -4.27 -13.45 -3.57
N ARG A 65 -4.96 -13.80 -4.65
CA ARG A 65 -5.70 -12.84 -5.49
C ARG A 65 -6.78 -12.09 -4.71
N ASP A 66 -7.50 -12.75 -3.81
CA ASP A 66 -8.58 -12.10 -3.07
C ASP A 66 -8.10 -10.96 -2.15
N LEU A 67 -6.93 -11.10 -1.53
CA LEU A 67 -6.33 -10.04 -0.70
C LEU A 67 -5.70 -8.95 -1.54
N HIS A 68 -5.13 -9.32 -2.69
CA HIS A 68 -4.65 -8.37 -3.67
C HIS A 68 -5.79 -7.47 -4.17
N ASP A 69 -6.85 -8.06 -4.71
CA ASP A 69 -7.97 -7.33 -5.31
C ASP A 69 -8.61 -6.41 -4.26
N LEU A 70 -8.73 -6.89 -3.02
CA LEU A 70 -9.23 -6.09 -1.90
C LEU A 70 -8.35 -4.85 -1.61
N LEU A 71 -7.02 -4.96 -1.66
CA LEU A 71 -6.13 -3.81 -1.49
C LEU A 71 -6.29 -2.81 -2.63
N VAL A 72 -6.43 -3.30 -3.86
CA VAL A 72 -6.52 -2.47 -5.06
C VAL A 72 -7.85 -1.72 -5.09
N ASP A 73 -8.95 -2.42 -4.84
CA ASP A 73 -10.28 -1.82 -4.76
C ASP A 73 -10.31 -0.71 -3.69
N TYR A 74 -9.66 -0.93 -2.55
CA TYR A 74 -9.64 0.04 -1.46
C TYR A 74 -8.69 1.23 -1.71
N TYR A 75 -7.41 0.97 -2.00
CA TYR A 75 -6.38 2.01 -2.05
C TYR A 75 -6.29 2.71 -3.41
N VAL A 76 -6.56 2.01 -4.51
CA VAL A 76 -6.46 2.53 -5.88
C VAL A 76 -7.82 2.98 -6.40
N LEU A 77 -8.85 2.13 -6.28
CA LEU A 77 -10.20 2.47 -6.78
C LEU A 77 -11.01 3.29 -5.76
N GLY A 78 -10.58 3.37 -4.50
CA GLY A 78 -11.22 4.19 -3.48
C GLY A 78 -12.59 3.68 -3.02
N GLU A 79 -12.86 2.39 -3.18
CA GLU A 79 -14.06 1.73 -2.67
C GLU A 79 -14.15 1.86 -1.14
N THR A 80 -15.36 2.07 -0.62
CA THR A 80 -15.59 2.15 0.83
C THR A 80 -15.77 0.75 1.42
N PHE A 81 -15.62 0.61 2.75
CA PHE A 81 -15.91 -0.67 3.42
C PHE A 81 -17.33 -1.15 3.12
N MET A 82 -18.31 -0.25 3.06
CA MET A 82 -19.69 -0.55 2.70
C MET A 82 -19.81 -1.13 1.27
N ALA A 83 -19.07 -0.57 0.31
CA ALA A 83 -19.08 -1.07 -1.07
C ALA A 83 -18.44 -2.46 -1.15
N LEU A 84 -17.28 -2.63 -0.51
CA LEU A 84 -16.56 -3.90 -0.44
C LEU A 84 -17.37 -4.98 0.29
N ALA A 85 -18.03 -4.63 1.39
CA ALA A 85 -18.90 -5.52 2.17
C ALA A 85 -20.03 -6.06 1.31
N ARG A 86 -20.70 -5.18 0.52
CA ARG A 86 -21.71 -5.61 -0.45
C ARG A 86 -21.12 -6.49 -1.56
N LYS A 87 -19.97 -6.09 -2.13
CA LYS A 87 -19.28 -6.83 -3.21
C LYS A 87 -18.89 -8.25 -2.78
N HIS A 88 -18.48 -8.43 -1.53
CA HIS A 88 -18.08 -9.72 -0.97
C HIS A 88 -19.18 -10.44 -0.17
N GLY A 89 -20.38 -9.89 -0.07
CA GLY A 89 -21.49 -10.47 0.69
C GLY A 89 -21.18 -10.66 2.19
N CYS A 90 -20.40 -9.76 2.80
CA CYS A 90 -19.97 -9.86 4.19
C CYS A 90 -20.11 -8.53 4.95
N SER A 91 -19.79 -8.51 6.25
CA SER A 91 -19.84 -7.30 7.06
C SER A 91 -18.60 -6.41 6.90
N ASP A 92 -18.71 -5.13 7.23
CA ASP A 92 -17.56 -4.21 7.22
C ASP A 92 -16.43 -4.66 8.15
N THR A 93 -16.77 -5.30 9.28
CA THR A 93 -15.78 -5.89 10.19
C THR A 93 -15.01 -7.03 9.52
N CYS A 94 -15.68 -7.84 8.69
CA CYS A 94 -15.02 -8.88 7.91
C CYS A 94 -14.06 -8.26 6.89
N ILE A 95 -14.49 -7.22 6.16
CA ILE A 95 -13.63 -6.46 5.24
C ILE A 95 -12.43 -5.86 5.95
N GLY A 96 -12.63 -5.19 7.09
CA GLY A 96 -11.55 -4.60 7.88
C GLY A 96 -10.51 -5.62 8.32
N LYS A 97 -10.94 -6.82 8.76
CA LYS A 97 -10.02 -7.91 9.11
C LYS A 97 -9.23 -8.43 7.91
N ARG A 98 -9.87 -8.60 6.75
CA ARG A 98 -9.22 -9.05 5.51
C ARG A 98 -8.24 -8.01 4.99
N LEU A 99 -8.63 -6.73 4.99
CA LEU A 99 -7.78 -5.63 4.58
C LEU A 99 -6.57 -5.52 5.50
N HIS A 100 -6.77 -5.58 6.82
CA HIS A 100 -5.67 -5.55 7.79
C HIS A 100 -4.70 -6.73 7.61
N LYS A 101 -5.21 -7.92 7.28
CA LYS A 101 -4.36 -9.07 6.92
C LYS A 101 -3.54 -8.78 5.66
N ALA A 102 -4.13 -8.18 4.64
CA ALA A 102 -3.43 -7.82 3.41
C ALA A 102 -2.35 -6.75 3.65
N GLU A 103 -2.68 -5.69 4.40
CA GLU A 103 -1.74 -4.67 4.88
C GLU A 103 -0.53 -5.31 5.57
N GLY A 104 -0.77 -6.20 6.56
CA GLY A 104 0.29 -6.86 7.32
C GLY A 104 1.19 -7.76 6.48
N ILE A 105 0.65 -8.38 5.42
CA ILE A 105 1.48 -9.16 4.48
C ILE A 105 2.42 -8.23 3.71
N VAL A 106 1.92 -7.11 3.17
CA VAL A 106 2.76 -6.14 2.45
C VAL A 106 3.81 -5.52 3.38
N GLU A 107 3.41 -5.15 4.60
CA GLU A 107 4.33 -4.66 5.63
C GLU A 107 5.44 -5.68 5.91
N GLY A 108 5.09 -6.95 6.12
CA GLY A 108 6.05 -8.04 6.33
C GLY A 108 6.98 -8.23 5.13
N MET A 109 6.49 -8.13 3.90
CA MET A 109 7.34 -8.18 2.71
C MET A 109 8.35 -7.02 2.67
N LEU A 110 7.91 -5.80 2.94
CA LEU A 110 8.77 -4.61 2.99
C LEU A 110 9.81 -4.72 4.11
N MET A 111 9.44 -5.28 5.27
CA MET A 111 10.37 -5.55 6.36
C MET A 111 11.44 -6.57 5.97
N MET A 112 11.04 -7.67 5.31
CA MET A 112 11.95 -8.72 4.87
C MET A 112 12.90 -8.25 3.76
N LEU A 113 12.43 -7.38 2.85
CA LEU A 113 13.27 -6.76 1.83
C LEU A 113 14.31 -5.82 2.45
N GLY A 114 14.03 -5.22 3.61
CA GLY A 114 14.97 -4.37 4.33
C GLY A 114 15.37 -3.10 3.57
N VAL A 115 14.58 -2.73 2.56
CA VAL A 115 14.74 -1.53 1.73
C VAL A 115 14.29 -0.29 2.49
N ARG A 116 14.92 0.86 2.21
CA ARG A 116 14.51 2.17 2.70
C ARG A 116 13.72 2.87 1.61
N LEU A 117 12.51 3.30 1.94
CA LEU A 117 11.66 4.06 1.01
C LEU A 117 11.92 5.54 1.23
N GLU A 118 11.86 6.35 0.18
CA GLU A 118 12.01 7.79 0.31
C GLU A 118 10.91 8.42 1.18
N MET A 119 9.70 7.84 1.08
CA MET A 119 8.55 8.26 1.88
C MET A 119 8.67 7.93 3.37
N ASP A 120 9.67 7.13 3.80
CA ASP A 120 9.86 6.73 5.21
C ASP A 120 9.87 7.94 6.15
N ARG A 121 10.45 9.06 5.70
CA ARG A 121 10.50 10.33 6.45
C ARG A 121 9.12 10.92 6.80
N TYR A 122 8.06 10.49 6.13
CA TYR A 122 6.69 10.98 6.32
C TYR A 122 5.75 9.94 6.94
N VAL A 123 6.12 8.67 6.93
CA VAL A 123 5.26 7.54 7.33
C VAL A 123 5.82 6.76 8.52
N GLU A 124 7.00 7.14 9.03
CA GLU A 124 7.51 6.57 10.26
C GLU A 124 6.60 6.93 11.44
N ARG A 125 6.13 5.90 12.16
CA ARG A 125 5.48 6.11 13.46
C ARG A 125 6.52 6.56 14.47
N GLU A 126 6.31 7.73 15.07
CA GLU A 126 7.00 8.08 16.30
C GLU A 126 6.64 7.04 17.36
N LEU A 127 7.65 6.37 17.91
CA LEU A 127 7.44 5.55 19.10
C LEU A 127 7.13 6.50 20.26
N PRO A 128 6.14 6.21 21.12
CA PRO A 128 5.93 6.98 22.33
C PRO A 128 7.24 6.93 23.15
N GLY A 129 7.92 8.08 23.25
CA GLY A 129 9.21 8.20 23.96
C GLY A 129 10.45 8.52 23.12
N GLY A 130 10.31 8.94 21.84
CA GLY A 130 11.39 9.64 21.12
C GLY A 130 12.67 8.83 20.85
N ARG A 131 12.64 7.50 21.01
CA ARG A 131 13.75 6.62 20.62
C ARG A 131 13.47 6.09 19.22
N THR A 132 14.16 6.64 18.23
CA THR A 132 14.30 5.98 16.93
C THR A 132 14.80 4.54 17.15
N SER A 133 14.20 3.57 16.46
CA SER A 133 14.49 2.16 16.73
C SER A 133 15.98 1.87 16.53
N VAL A 134 16.63 1.33 17.56
CA VAL A 134 18.08 0.98 17.57
C VAL A 134 18.46 0.04 16.41
N PHE A 135 17.50 -0.73 15.89
CA PHE A 135 17.66 -1.58 14.71
C PHE A 135 18.04 -0.79 13.44
N TYR A 136 17.64 0.47 13.32
CA TYR A 136 17.96 1.32 12.16
C TYR A 136 19.34 1.98 12.29
N GLN A 137 19.74 2.37 13.50
CA GLN A 137 21.07 2.96 13.74
C GLN A 137 22.21 1.96 13.50
N ARG A 138 22.01 0.67 13.81
CA ARG A 138 23.06 -0.34 13.63
C ARG A 138 23.43 -0.61 12.17
N LYS A 139 22.50 -0.39 11.22
CA LYS A 139 22.77 -0.57 9.77
C LYS A 139 23.44 0.64 9.12
N ASN A 140 23.15 1.87 9.58
CA ASN A 140 23.84 3.07 9.09
C ASN A 140 25.28 3.20 9.61
N SER A 141 25.60 2.63 10.77
CA SER A 141 26.96 2.62 11.33
C SER A 141 27.90 1.63 10.61
N LEU A 142 27.35 0.65 9.87
CA LEU A 142 28.13 -0.36 9.14
C LEU A 142 28.35 -0.01 7.65
N ARG A 143 27.95 1.19 7.22
CA ARG A 143 28.13 1.69 5.84
C ARG A 143 28.95 2.99 5.77
N SER A 144 29.63 3.37 6.86
CA SER A 144 30.62 4.44 6.90
C SER A 144 32.03 3.89 6.99
#